data_AF-A0A2U1APM1-F1
#
_entry.id   AF-A0A2U1APM1-F1
#
_cell.length_a   1.000
_cell.length_b   1.000
_cell.length_c   1.000
_cell.angle_alpha   90.00
_cell.angle_beta   90.00
_cell.angle_gamma   90.00
#
_symmetry.space_group_name_H-M   'P 1'
#
loop_
_entity.id
_entity.type
_entity.pdbx_description
1 polymer ?
#
loop_
_entity_poly.entity_id
_entity_poly.type
_entity_poly.pdbx_seq_one_letter_code
_entity_poly.pdbx_strand_id
1 'polypeptide(L)'
;MKNHLKLVFLLSLLLLSCEKDKLSETLDFKDFTIEAPSNWESFTSQGYDSKTGGITNGKDELTYDYGWYAYDFKNETTATHTRTSTTIDGRPALIVKPIEKGKGVIGVFIQVDSQNKFNLSGLDIKDEDTVLKIFESVKF
;
A
#
# COMPACT_ATOMS: atom_id res chain seq x y z
N MET A 1 -26.30 -42.03 -14.74
CA MET A 1 -26.59 -40.58 -14.69
C MET A 1 -26.57 -40.00 -13.26
N LYS A 2 -25.55 -40.31 -12.42
CA LYS A 2 -25.45 -39.76 -11.05
C LYS A 2 -24.11 -39.07 -10.72
N ASN A 3 -23.15 -39.08 -11.65
CA ASN A 3 -21.79 -38.57 -11.41
C ASN A 3 -21.51 -37.20 -12.04
N HIS A 4 -22.37 -36.70 -12.93
CA HIS A 4 -22.18 -35.38 -13.56
C HIS A 4 -22.68 -34.22 -12.68
N LEU A 5 -23.57 -34.48 -11.72
CA LEU A 5 -24.14 -33.46 -10.84
C LEU A 5 -23.11 -32.91 -9.83
N LYS A 6 -22.12 -33.74 -9.44
CA LYS A 6 -21.04 -33.31 -8.54
C LYS A 6 -19.99 -32.43 -9.24
N LEU A 7 -19.79 -32.62 -10.54
CA LEU A 7 -18.79 -31.86 -11.31
C LEU A 7 -19.25 -30.42 -11.57
N VAL A 8 -20.57 -30.21 -11.73
CA VAL A 8 -21.17 -28.88 -11.92
C VAL A 8 -21.06 -28.03 -10.65
N PHE A 9 -21.19 -28.64 -9.47
CA PHE A 9 -21.10 -27.92 -8.19
C PHE A 9 -19.66 -27.47 -7.87
N LEU A 10 -18.65 -28.22 -8.33
CA LEU A 10 -17.24 -27.87 -8.17
C LEU A 10 -16.82 -26.72 -9.12
N LEU A 11 -17.48 -26.60 -10.28
CA LEU A 11 -17.21 -25.56 -11.27
C LEU A 11 -17.83 -24.19 -10.87
N SER A 12 -18.95 -24.18 -10.13
CA SER A 12 -19.57 -22.95 -9.64
C SER A 12 -18.80 -22.26 -8.52
N LEU A 13 -17.97 -22.98 -7.76
CA LEU A 13 -17.10 -22.42 -6.70
C LEU A 13 -15.90 -21.63 -7.26
N LEU A 14 -15.56 -21.82 -8.54
CA LEU A 14 -14.45 -21.12 -9.21
C LEU A 14 -14.85 -19.73 -9.74
N LEU A 15 -16.14 -19.40 -9.74
CA LEU A 15 -16.66 -18.11 -10.24
C LEU A 15 -16.77 -17.02 -9.15
N LEU A 16 -16.44 -17.34 -7.89
CA LEU A 16 -16.16 -16.32 -6.85
C LEU A 16 -14.77 -15.71 -7.02
N SER A 17 -14.27 -15.67 -8.26
CA SER A 17 -12.97 -15.15 -8.62
C SER A 17 -12.96 -13.62 -8.52
N CYS A 18 -12.52 -13.16 -7.35
CA CYS A 18 -11.82 -11.90 -7.09
C CYS A 18 -12.53 -10.64 -7.62
N GLU A 19 -13.47 -10.12 -6.83
CA GLU A 19 -13.69 -8.68 -6.83
C GLU A 19 -12.36 -8.07 -6.35
N LYS A 20 -11.68 -7.26 -7.19
CA LYS A 20 -10.42 -6.61 -6.80
C LYS A 20 -10.66 -5.93 -5.45
N ASP A 21 -9.78 -6.19 -4.49
CA ASP A 21 -9.91 -5.72 -3.11
C ASP A 21 -10.23 -4.22 -3.07
N LYS A 22 -11.50 -3.92 -2.84
CA LYS A 22 -12.00 -2.56 -2.73
C LYS A 22 -11.56 -2.01 -1.39
N LEU A 23 -11.06 -0.78 -1.35
CA LEU A 23 -10.84 -0.09 -0.09
C LEU A 23 -12.18 0.03 0.65
N SER A 24 -12.24 -0.47 1.87
CA SER A 24 -13.50 -0.60 2.62
C SER A 24 -13.36 -0.19 4.08
N GLU A 25 -12.14 -0.19 4.62
CA GLU A 25 -11.86 0.16 6.01
C GLU A 25 -10.99 1.41 6.08
N THR A 26 -11.27 2.28 7.05
CA THR A 26 -10.43 3.42 7.39
C THR A 26 -9.60 3.09 8.62
N LEU A 27 -8.27 3.09 8.46
CA LEU A 27 -7.30 2.88 9.51
C LEU A 27 -6.83 4.26 10.01
N ASP A 28 -7.19 4.59 11.25
CA ASP A 28 -6.91 5.89 11.87
C ASP A 28 -5.64 5.81 12.73
N PHE A 29 -4.63 6.59 12.34
CA PHE A 29 -3.38 6.72 13.06
C PHE A 29 -3.31 8.03 13.84
N LYS A 30 -4.40 8.74 14.12
CA LYS A 30 -4.48 10.06 14.79
C LYS A 30 -3.98 11.24 13.96
N ASP A 31 -2.77 11.14 13.43
CA ASP A 31 -2.12 12.22 12.64
C ASP A 31 -2.41 12.11 11.14
N PHE A 32 -2.90 10.94 10.72
CA PHE A 32 -3.30 10.64 9.36
C PHE A 32 -4.22 9.41 9.35
N THR A 33 -4.96 9.23 8.26
CA THR A 33 -5.79 8.06 8.01
C THR A 33 -5.39 7.40 6.69
N ILE A 34 -5.55 6.08 6.60
CA ILE A 34 -5.33 5.30 5.38
C ILE A 34 -6.57 4.44 5.13
N GLU A 35 -7.09 4.44 3.91
CA GLU A 35 -8.11 3.47 3.51
C GLU A 35 -7.44 2.20 2.95
N ALA A 36 -7.87 1.03 3.44
CA ALA A 36 -7.36 -0.28 3.05
C ALA A 36 -8.51 -1.28 2.83
N PRO A 37 -8.26 -2.40 2.12
CA PRO A 37 -9.23 -3.49 2.09
C PRO A 37 -9.46 -4.12 3.47
N SER A 38 -10.65 -4.68 3.69
CA SER A 38 -11.07 -5.21 5.01
C SER A 38 -10.20 -6.30 5.63
N ASN A 39 -9.37 -6.99 4.85
CA ASN A 39 -8.43 -7.99 5.34
C ASN A 39 -7.07 -7.41 5.76
N TRP A 40 -6.88 -6.09 5.67
CA TRP A 40 -5.68 -5.42 6.16
C TRP A 40 -5.87 -4.95 7.61
N GLU A 41 -4.87 -5.20 8.43
CA GLU A 41 -4.79 -4.74 9.81
C GLU A 41 -3.61 -3.78 10.00
N SER A 42 -3.69 -2.92 11.01
CA SER A 42 -2.65 -1.94 11.34
C SER A 42 -1.77 -2.41 12.50
N PHE A 43 -0.53 -1.95 12.51
CA PHE A 43 0.38 -2.13 13.63
C PHE A 43 1.22 -0.87 13.87
N THR A 44 1.80 -0.78 15.07
CA THR A 44 2.74 0.28 15.45
C THR A 44 4.09 -0.33 15.78
N SER A 45 5.16 0.40 15.53
CA SER A 45 6.52 0.00 15.87
C SER A 45 7.21 1.11 16.66
N GLN A 46 8.27 0.75 17.40
CA GLN A 46 9.03 1.72 18.18
C GLN A 46 9.99 2.50 17.27
N GLY A 47 9.65 3.76 17.00
CA GLY A 47 10.58 4.77 16.47
C GLY A 47 11.28 5.53 17.60
N TYR A 48 12.41 6.16 17.30
CA TYR A 48 13.12 7.03 18.25
C TYR A 48 12.59 8.48 18.21
N ASP A 49 12.47 8.99 16.99
CA ASP A 49 12.15 10.39 16.67
C ASP A 49 10.98 10.51 15.67
N SER A 50 10.73 9.45 14.90
CA SER A 50 9.56 9.30 14.04
C SER A 50 8.47 8.43 14.66
N LYS A 51 7.24 8.64 14.19
CA LYS A 51 6.16 7.68 14.38
C LYS A 51 6.24 6.63 13.29
N THR A 52 6.40 5.37 13.67
CA THR A 52 6.58 4.26 12.74
C THR A 52 5.55 3.17 12.98
N GLY A 53 5.24 2.42 11.93
CA GLY A 53 4.28 1.32 11.99
C GLY A 53 4.00 0.81 10.59
N GLY A 54 2.81 0.25 10.39
CA GLY A 54 2.42 -0.23 9.09
C GLY A 54 1.03 -0.82 9.04
N ILE A 55 0.72 -1.40 7.89
CA ILE A 55 -0.47 -2.18 7.62
C ILE A 55 -0.09 -3.47 6.90
N THR A 56 -0.80 -4.57 7.17
CA THR A 56 -0.55 -5.87 6.53
C THR A 56 -1.84 -6.66 6.35
N ASN A 57 -1.89 -7.51 5.33
CA ASN A 57 -2.93 -8.53 5.17
C ASN A 57 -2.42 -9.95 5.51
N GLY A 58 -1.29 -10.05 6.21
CA GLY A 58 -0.60 -11.30 6.54
C GLY A 58 0.26 -11.89 5.41
N LYS A 59 0.17 -11.35 4.19
CA LYS A 59 1.00 -11.73 3.03
C LYS A 59 1.89 -10.59 2.56
N ASP A 60 1.30 -9.41 2.44
CA ASP A 60 1.91 -8.17 1.99
C ASP A 60 1.97 -7.22 3.19
N GLU A 61 3.05 -6.45 3.31
CA GLU A 61 3.26 -5.48 4.40
C GLU A 61 3.66 -4.13 3.79
N LEU A 62 3.01 -3.06 4.26
CA LEU A 62 3.41 -1.69 3.99
C LEU A 62 3.80 -1.03 5.31
N THR A 63 5.01 -0.49 5.38
CA THR A 63 5.53 0.20 6.56
C THR A 63 5.57 1.69 6.32
N TYR A 64 5.24 2.47 7.35
CA TYR A 64 5.33 3.92 7.30
C TYR A 64 6.36 4.46 8.28
N ASP A 65 6.91 5.62 7.92
CA ASP A 65 7.59 6.52 8.84
C ASP A 65 7.02 7.93 8.61
N TYR A 66 6.50 8.51 9.69
CA TYR A 66 6.02 9.87 9.78
C TYR A 66 6.93 10.67 10.71
N GLY A 67 7.75 11.55 10.12
CA GLY A 67 8.73 12.35 10.83
C GLY A 67 9.76 13.00 9.90
N TRP A 68 10.80 13.60 10.47
CA TRP A 68 11.84 14.34 9.73
C TRP A 68 12.67 13.49 8.77
N TYR A 69 12.86 12.21 9.12
CA TYR A 69 13.74 11.28 8.42
C TYR A 69 13.00 10.26 7.57
N ALA A 70 11.71 10.47 7.30
CA ALA A 70 10.94 9.64 6.39
C ALA A 70 11.69 9.47 5.05
N TYR A 71 11.72 8.22 4.58
CA TYR A 71 12.49 7.83 3.40
C TYR A 71 11.97 8.53 2.14
N ASP A 72 12.89 9.11 1.35
CA ASP A 72 12.58 9.95 0.19
C ASP A 72 12.76 9.24 -1.16
N PHE A 73 13.01 7.92 -1.12
CA PHE A 73 13.19 7.05 -2.29
C PHE A 73 14.25 7.52 -3.29
N LYS A 74 15.35 8.11 -2.81
CA LYS A 74 16.47 8.51 -3.69
C LYS A 74 17.17 7.33 -4.37
N ASN A 75 17.09 6.12 -3.83
CA ASN A 75 17.73 4.94 -4.41
C ASN A 75 16.90 4.31 -5.55
N GLU A 76 15.59 4.54 -5.57
CA GLU A 76 14.64 4.06 -6.58
C GLU A 76 14.69 4.96 -7.84
N THR A 77 15.81 4.91 -8.56
CA THR A 77 16.05 5.72 -9.75
C THR A 77 15.23 5.28 -10.97
N THR A 78 15.20 6.10 -12.02
CA THR A 78 14.52 5.78 -13.30
C THR A 78 15.08 4.55 -14.02
N ALA A 79 16.24 4.04 -13.60
CA ALA A 79 16.81 2.81 -14.15
C ALA A 79 16.07 1.56 -13.65
N THR A 80 15.47 1.62 -12.46
CA THR A 80 14.82 0.47 -11.80
C THR A 80 13.34 0.72 -11.50
N HIS A 81 12.93 1.98 -11.40
CA HIS A 81 11.57 2.37 -10.99
C HIS A 81 10.99 3.45 -11.90
N THR A 82 9.69 3.38 -12.12
CA THR A 82 8.92 4.56 -12.54
C THR A 82 8.78 5.50 -11.35
N ARG A 83 8.97 6.80 -11.60
CA ARG A 83 8.86 7.87 -10.59
C ARG A 83 7.79 8.86 -11.02
N THR A 84 6.74 9.01 -10.22
CA THR A 84 5.58 9.84 -10.53
C THR A 84 5.41 10.91 -9.48
N SER A 85 5.70 12.16 -9.84
CA SER A 85 5.35 13.31 -9.01
C SER A 85 3.85 13.60 -9.12
N THR A 86 3.18 13.77 -7.98
CA THR A 86 1.74 13.98 -7.89
C THR A 86 1.40 14.81 -6.65
N THR A 87 0.13 14.83 -6.27
CA THR A 87 -0.39 15.42 -5.05
C THR A 87 -1.33 14.42 -4.38
N ILE A 88 -1.18 14.23 -3.07
CA ILE A 88 -2.05 13.38 -2.24
C ILE A 88 -2.53 14.26 -1.08
N ASP A 89 -3.84 14.31 -0.86
CA ASP A 89 -4.46 15.18 0.14
C ASP A 89 -4.01 16.66 0.03
N GLY A 90 -3.89 17.15 -1.21
CA GLY A 90 -3.42 18.51 -1.48
C GLY A 90 -1.93 18.76 -1.24
N ARG A 91 -1.15 17.74 -0.86
CA ARG A 91 0.28 17.83 -0.51
C ARG A 91 1.18 17.24 -1.60
N PRO A 92 2.36 17.84 -1.88
CA PRO A 92 3.30 17.30 -2.86
C PRO A 92 3.72 15.87 -2.52
N ALA A 93 3.66 14.98 -3.50
CA ALA A 93 3.97 13.58 -3.32
C ALA A 93 4.82 13.01 -4.47
N LEU A 94 5.56 11.96 -4.17
CA LEU A 94 6.30 11.15 -5.12
C LEU A 94 5.93 9.68 -4.91
N ILE A 95 5.45 9.03 -5.96
CA ILE A 95 5.26 7.58 -5.99
C ILE A 95 6.42 6.95 -6.77
N VAL A 96 7.03 5.92 -6.19
CA VAL A 96 8.00 5.05 -6.87
C VAL A 96 7.40 3.67 -7.05
N LYS A 97 7.54 3.10 -8.24
CA LYS A 97 7.02 1.78 -8.59
C LYS A 97 8.06 1.00 -9.39
N PRO A 98 8.36 -0.26 -9.07
CA PRO A 98 9.31 -1.05 -9.84
C PRO A 98 8.94 -1.13 -11.33
N ILE A 99 9.93 -1.10 -12.21
CA ILE A 99 9.73 -1.35 -13.65
C ILE A 99 9.32 -2.82 -13.86
N GLU A 100 10.00 -3.73 -13.16
CA GLU A 100 9.61 -5.14 -13.13
C GLU A 100 8.64 -5.37 -11.98
N LYS A 101 7.37 -5.66 -12.32
CA LYS A 101 6.27 -5.82 -11.37
C LYS A 101 6.63 -6.80 -10.24
N GLY A 102 6.44 -6.36 -9.00
CA GLY A 102 6.70 -7.15 -7.80
C GLY A 102 8.17 -7.50 -7.56
N LYS A 103 9.11 -6.73 -8.12
CA LYS A 103 10.55 -6.84 -7.82
C LYS A 103 11.15 -5.50 -7.42
N GLY A 104 11.32 -5.28 -6.14
CA GLY A 104 11.81 -4.03 -5.55
C GLY A 104 10.75 -3.31 -4.74
N VAL A 105 11.05 -2.05 -4.40
CA VAL A 105 10.25 -1.24 -3.50
C VAL A 105 9.14 -0.53 -4.28
N ILE A 106 7.90 -0.67 -3.83
CA ILE A 106 6.81 0.23 -4.19
C ILE A 106 6.56 1.17 -3.01
N GLY A 107 6.52 2.47 -3.25
CA GLY A 107 6.46 3.43 -2.16
C GLY A 107 5.89 4.78 -2.54
N VAL A 108 5.39 5.49 -1.54
CA VAL A 108 4.97 6.88 -1.65
C VAL A 108 5.67 7.72 -0.60
N PHE A 109 6.18 8.87 -1.02
CA PHE A 109 6.67 9.95 -0.16
C PHE A 109 5.70 11.13 -0.26
N ILE A 110 5.37 11.76 0.87
CA ILE A 110 4.51 12.95 0.94
C ILE A 110 5.21 14.00 1.80
N GLN A 111 5.34 15.21 1.26
CA GLN A 111 5.80 16.36 2.02
C GLN A 111 4.62 16.90 2.83
N VAL A 112 4.58 16.61 4.13
CA VAL A 112 3.42 16.95 4.98
C VAL A 112 3.44 18.43 5.34
N ASP A 113 4.52 18.92 5.92
CA ASP A 113 4.71 20.35 6.20
C ASP A 113 6.19 20.74 6.01
N SER A 114 6.61 21.93 6.46
CA SER A 114 8.01 22.38 6.34
C SER A 114 9.05 21.48 7.03
N GLN A 115 8.59 20.67 7.98
CA GLN A 115 9.35 19.83 8.87
C GLN A 115 9.01 18.36 8.64
N ASN A 116 7.74 17.99 8.78
CA ASN A 116 7.30 16.60 8.73
C ASN A 116 7.13 16.10 7.31
N LYS A 117 7.50 14.83 7.15
CA LYS A 117 7.37 14.06 5.93
C LYS A 117 6.70 12.74 6.29
N PHE A 118 6.08 12.13 5.32
CA PHE A 118 5.49 10.82 5.44
C PHE A 118 6.04 9.95 4.31
N ASN A 119 6.33 8.69 4.61
CA ASN A 119 6.43 7.67 3.59
C ASN A 119 5.65 6.43 3.99
N LEU A 120 5.21 5.67 2.98
CA LEU A 120 4.63 4.35 3.12
C LEU A 120 5.19 3.47 2.00
N SER A 121 5.70 2.28 2.30
CA SER A 121 6.30 1.41 1.30
C SER A 121 6.24 -0.07 1.63
N GLY A 122 6.30 -0.89 0.59
CA GLY A 122 6.42 -2.35 0.67
C GLY A 122 7.47 -2.88 -0.31
N LEU A 123 7.89 -4.11 -0.07
CA LEU A 123 8.91 -4.81 -0.88
C LEU A 123 8.29 -5.98 -1.62
N ASP A 124 8.63 -6.12 -2.91
CA ASP A 124 8.25 -7.25 -3.77
C ASP A 124 6.73 -7.51 -3.85
N ILE A 125 5.93 -6.45 -3.73
CA ILE A 125 4.47 -6.52 -3.73
C ILE A 125 3.94 -6.85 -5.12
N LYS A 126 3.18 -7.95 -5.23
CA LYS A 126 2.57 -8.37 -6.50
C LYS A 126 1.30 -7.61 -6.84
N ASP A 127 0.51 -7.20 -5.84
CA ASP A 127 -0.72 -6.44 -6.04
C ASP A 127 -0.47 -4.93 -5.97
N GLU A 128 0.31 -4.43 -6.92
CA GLU A 128 0.66 -3.01 -7.00
C GLU A 128 -0.57 -2.11 -7.20
N ASP A 129 -1.63 -2.58 -7.87
CA ASP A 129 -2.85 -1.79 -8.12
C ASP A 129 -3.54 -1.43 -6.80
N THR A 130 -3.65 -2.38 -5.88
CA THR A 130 -4.24 -2.15 -4.55
C THR A 130 -3.38 -1.23 -3.71
N VAL A 131 -2.05 -1.42 -3.73
CA VAL A 131 -1.11 -0.55 -3.00
C VAL A 131 -1.18 0.90 -3.50
N LEU A 132 -1.26 1.13 -4.82
CA LEU A 132 -1.38 2.49 -5.36
C LEU A 132 -2.66 3.18 -4.87
N LYS A 133 -3.79 2.47 -4.79
CA LYS A 133 -5.03 3.02 -4.23
C LYS A 133 -4.90 3.35 -2.74
N ILE A 134 -4.19 2.49 -1.98
CA ILE A 134 -3.87 2.75 -0.57
C ILE A 134 -3.03 4.03 -0.44
N PHE A 135 -2.05 4.25 -1.34
CA PHE A 135 -1.24 5.48 -1.32
C PHE A 135 -2.09 6.72 -1.58
N GLU A 136 -3.00 6.65 -2.56
CA GLU A 136 -3.89 7.76 -2.91
C GLU A 136 -4.93 8.08 -1.82
N SER A 137 -5.18 7.16 -0.89
CA SER A 137 -6.19 7.33 0.17
C SER A 137 -5.67 8.02 1.43
N VAL A 138 -4.35 8.23 1.54
CA VAL A 138 -3.73 8.87 2.70
C VAL A 138 -4.27 10.29 2.87
N LYS A 139 -4.74 10.62 4.08
CA LYS A 139 -5.24 11.96 4.47
C LYS A 139 -4.62 12.37 5.81
N PHE A 140 -4.29 13.66 5.98
CA PHE A 140 -3.63 14.22 7.17
C PHE A 140 -4.52 15.21 7.92
#